data_AF-A0A7Y5QKT7-F1
#
_entry.id   AF-A0A7Y5QKT7-F1
#
_cell.length_a   1.000
_cell.length_b   1.000
_cell.length_c   1.000
_cell.angle_alpha   90.00
_cell.angle_beta   90.00
_cell.angle_gamma   90.00
#
_symmetry.space_group_name_H-M   'P 1'
#
loop_
_entity.id
_entity.type
_entity.pdbx_description
1 polymer ?
#
loop_
_entity_poly.entity_id
_entity_poly.type
_entity_poly.pdbx_seq_one_letter_code
_entity_poly.pdbx_strand_id
1 'polypeptide(L)'
;MTHPVPAAAPSRPGQAAFGAIAEIVGLLVADSTTDWTRVDIEALRQHLIDMEEVTMHAVVRQEAVTNGARFTVSGQGRTIAAIQRMARAHATTLTPADSLRMSVETSAAGAIVTVVATAPSPRMTARIRGLGFIGLLTLGDHHGPHHLAIARGQAGHSHR
;
A
#
# COMPACT_ATOMS: atom_id res chain seq x y z
N MET A 1 9.82 -21.64 32.21
CA MET A 1 8.38 -22.00 32.29
C MET A 1 8.03 -22.76 31.03
N THR A 2 7.65 -24.03 31.14
CA THR A 2 7.18 -24.84 30.00
C THR A 2 5.67 -24.66 29.90
N HIS A 3 5.20 -23.92 28.90
CA HIS A 3 3.78 -23.80 28.65
C HIS A 3 3.26 -25.09 28.00
N PRO A 4 2.17 -25.70 28.53
CA PRO A 4 1.53 -26.83 27.88
C PRO A 4 0.96 -26.39 26.53
N VAL A 5 1.19 -27.19 25.48
CA VAL A 5 0.65 -26.94 24.15
C VAL A 5 -0.83 -27.32 24.15
N PRO A 6 -1.78 -26.39 23.87
CA PRO A 6 -3.19 -26.72 23.78
C PRO A 6 -3.48 -27.57 22.53
N ALA A 7 -4.49 -28.43 22.60
CA ALA A 7 -4.94 -29.30 21.51
C ALA A 7 -5.43 -28.57 20.25
N ALA A 8 -5.60 -27.25 20.33
CA ALA A 8 -5.79 -26.35 19.19
C ALA A 8 -4.84 -25.16 19.33
N ALA A 9 -3.90 -25.04 18.39
CA ALA A 9 -2.99 -23.90 18.32
C ALA A 9 -3.69 -22.69 17.66
N PRO A 10 -3.39 -21.44 18.09
CA PRO A 10 -3.86 -20.25 17.39
C PRO A 10 -3.40 -20.28 15.92
N SER A 11 -4.35 -20.24 14.98
CA SER A 11 -4.05 -20.20 13.53
C SER A 11 -3.94 -18.79 12.98
N ARG A 12 -4.32 -17.78 13.78
CA ARG A 12 -4.23 -16.37 13.40
C ARG A 12 -3.03 -15.69 14.08
N PRO A 13 -2.34 -14.80 13.37
CA PRO A 13 -1.09 -14.17 13.81
C PRO A 13 -1.26 -13.14 14.94
N GLY A 14 -2.49 -12.78 15.34
CA GLY A 14 -2.79 -11.78 16.37
C GLY A 14 -2.60 -10.32 15.92
N GLN A 15 -1.82 -10.07 14.86
CA GLN A 15 -1.59 -8.75 14.26
C GLN A 15 -1.50 -8.89 12.72
N ALA A 16 -2.13 -7.98 11.96
CA ALA A 16 -2.31 -8.11 10.52
C ALA A 16 -1.00 -8.04 9.71
N ALA A 17 -0.12 -7.10 10.02
CA ALA A 17 1.20 -6.99 9.37
C ALA A 17 2.10 -8.19 9.67
N PHE A 18 2.10 -8.71 10.90
CA PHE A 18 2.81 -9.94 11.26
C PHE A 18 2.25 -11.13 10.49
N GLY A 19 0.94 -11.16 10.28
CA GLY A 19 0.29 -12.14 9.42
C GLY A 19 0.74 -12.10 7.98
N ALA A 20 0.75 -10.92 7.38
CA ALA A 20 1.25 -10.73 6.02
C ALA A 20 2.72 -11.17 5.89
N ILE A 21 3.57 -10.83 6.86
CA ILE A 21 4.97 -11.27 6.88
C ILE A 21 5.06 -12.79 7.01
N ALA A 22 4.29 -13.41 7.92
CA ALA A 22 4.31 -14.85 8.13
C ALA A 22 3.86 -15.63 6.89
N GLU A 23 2.83 -15.15 6.19
CA GLU A 23 2.39 -15.71 4.91
C GLU A 23 3.51 -15.63 3.85
N ILE A 24 4.12 -14.46 3.67
CA ILE A 24 5.22 -14.28 2.71
C ILE A 24 6.42 -15.14 3.06
N VAL A 25 6.81 -15.24 4.34
CA VAL A 25 7.90 -16.12 4.79
C VAL A 25 7.56 -17.58 4.48
N GLY A 26 6.32 -18.01 4.70
CA GLY A 26 5.86 -19.35 4.33
C GLY A 26 6.02 -19.64 2.84
N LEU A 27 5.65 -18.69 1.98
CA LEU A 27 5.82 -18.81 0.52
C LEU A 27 7.30 -18.90 0.13
N LEU A 28 8.17 -18.08 0.73
CA LEU A 28 9.62 -18.10 0.48
C LEU A 28 10.27 -19.43 0.91
N VAL A 29 9.88 -19.96 2.07
CA VAL A 29 10.41 -21.24 2.60
C VAL A 29 9.94 -22.43 1.76
N ALA A 30 8.70 -22.41 1.27
CA ALA A 30 8.14 -23.49 0.45
C ALA A 30 8.68 -23.52 -0.98
N ASP A 31 9.17 -22.39 -1.49
CA ASP A 31 9.74 -22.26 -2.83
C ASP A 31 11.25 -22.64 -2.83
N SER A 32 11.56 -23.81 -3.38
CA SER A 32 12.95 -24.31 -3.49
C SER A 32 13.85 -23.47 -4.39
N THR A 33 13.29 -22.53 -5.15
CA THR A 33 14.03 -21.62 -6.03
C THR A 33 14.29 -20.26 -5.40
N THR A 34 13.88 -20.04 -4.15
CA THR A 34 14.13 -18.78 -3.42
C THR A 34 15.63 -18.49 -3.31
N ASP A 35 16.05 -17.35 -3.87
CA ASP A 35 17.40 -16.81 -3.68
C ASP A 35 17.49 -16.08 -2.33
N TRP A 36 17.91 -16.82 -1.30
CA TRP A 36 18.07 -16.31 0.06
C TRP A 36 19.09 -15.16 0.19
N THR A 37 19.97 -14.97 -0.78
CA THR A 37 20.93 -13.84 -0.77
C THR A 37 20.28 -12.50 -1.11
N ARG A 38 19.08 -12.54 -1.70
CA ARG A 38 18.31 -11.34 -2.10
C ARG A 38 17.11 -11.04 -1.22
N VAL A 39 16.70 -11.99 -0.38
CA VAL A 39 15.53 -11.83 0.49
C VAL A 39 15.73 -10.65 1.43
N ASP A 40 14.74 -9.75 1.48
CA ASP A 40 14.74 -8.56 2.33
C ASP A 40 13.39 -8.39 3.04
N ILE A 41 13.23 -9.10 4.16
CA ILE A 41 12.04 -9.00 5.02
C ILE A 41 11.95 -7.64 5.71
N GLU A 42 13.07 -6.96 5.93
CA GLU A 42 13.07 -5.62 6.51
C GLU A 42 12.46 -4.61 5.54
N ALA A 43 12.74 -4.71 4.24
CA ALA A 43 12.08 -3.89 3.22
C ALA A 43 10.55 -4.12 3.21
N LEU A 44 10.08 -5.37 3.32
CA LEU A 44 8.65 -5.65 3.44
C LEU A 44 8.07 -5.05 4.72
N ARG A 45 8.77 -5.19 5.85
CA ARG A 45 8.32 -4.63 7.13
C ARG A 45 8.22 -3.11 7.05
N GLN A 46 9.18 -2.42 6.46
CA GLN A 46 9.13 -0.96 6.25
C GLN A 46 7.97 -0.56 5.35
N HIS A 47 7.69 -1.32 4.29
CA HIS A 47 6.53 -1.10 3.42
C HIS A 47 5.21 -1.21 4.20
N LEU A 48 5.04 -2.26 5.02
CA LEU A 48 3.85 -2.43 5.84
C LEU A 48 3.69 -1.32 6.88
N ILE A 49 4.78 -0.76 7.38
CA ILE A 49 4.68 0.41 8.24
C ILE A 49 4.29 1.66 7.45
N ASP A 50 4.81 1.86 6.24
CA ASP A 50 4.34 2.97 5.38
C ASP A 50 2.82 2.85 5.13
N MET A 51 2.32 1.63 4.89
CA MET A 51 0.88 1.37 4.76
C MET A 51 0.10 1.75 6.02
N GLU A 52 0.57 1.34 7.20
CA GLU A 52 -0.04 1.70 8.49
C GLU A 52 -0.07 3.23 8.69
N GLU A 53 1.06 3.90 8.47
CA GLU A 53 1.19 5.35 8.58
C GLU A 53 0.19 6.09 7.67
N VAL A 54 0.09 5.70 6.41
CA VAL A 54 -0.83 6.34 5.47
C VAL A 54 -2.28 6.01 5.78
N THR A 55 -2.56 4.78 6.21
CA THR A 55 -3.94 4.32 6.45
C THR A 55 -4.52 4.88 7.74
N MET A 56 -3.71 4.93 8.80
CA MET A 56 -4.17 5.19 10.16
C MET A 56 -3.80 6.59 10.67
N HIS A 57 -2.75 7.22 10.12
CA HIS A 57 -2.20 8.47 10.65
C HIS A 57 -2.24 9.65 9.68
N ALA A 58 -2.47 9.44 8.38
CA ALA A 58 -2.58 10.53 7.43
C ALA A 58 -3.90 11.31 7.58
N VAL A 59 -3.84 12.62 7.41
CA VAL A 59 -5.02 13.50 7.29
C VAL A 59 -5.26 13.78 5.82
N VAL A 60 -6.44 13.40 5.33
CA VAL A 60 -6.85 13.58 3.94
C VAL A 60 -7.93 14.64 3.84
N ARG A 61 -7.66 15.69 3.06
CA ARG A 61 -8.66 16.68 2.65
C ARG A 61 -8.99 16.50 1.18
N GLN A 62 -10.26 16.29 0.88
CA GLN A 62 -10.75 16.04 -0.47
C GLN A 62 -11.46 17.26 -1.06
N GLU A 63 -11.17 17.56 -2.32
CA GLU A 63 -11.84 18.56 -3.13
C GLU A 63 -12.36 17.92 -4.43
N ALA A 64 -13.57 18.31 -4.84
CA ALA A 64 -14.09 17.90 -6.14
C ALA A 64 -13.34 18.63 -7.26
N VAL A 65 -12.94 17.89 -8.29
CA VAL A 65 -12.47 18.44 -9.57
C VAL A 65 -13.26 17.83 -10.72
N THR A 66 -13.14 18.39 -11.92
CA THR A 66 -13.76 17.83 -13.13
C THR A 66 -13.34 16.37 -13.31
N ASN A 67 -14.31 15.48 -13.47
CA ASN A 67 -14.12 14.03 -13.66
C ASN A 67 -13.38 13.29 -12.55
N GLY A 68 -13.26 13.85 -11.34
CA GLY A 68 -12.51 13.21 -10.26
C GLY A 68 -12.47 13.97 -8.94
N ALA A 69 -11.35 13.82 -8.24
CA ALA A 69 -11.05 14.45 -6.95
C ALA A 69 -9.56 14.83 -6.82
N ARG A 70 -9.30 15.90 -6.06
CA ARG A 70 -7.98 16.29 -5.58
C ARG A 70 -7.92 16.02 -4.07
N PHE A 71 -6.85 15.39 -3.63
CA PHE A 71 -6.59 15.03 -2.24
C PHE A 71 -5.34 15.74 -1.77
N THR A 72 -5.48 16.58 -0.75
CA THR A 72 -4.33 17.06 0.03
C THR A 72 -4.13 16.07 1.17
N VAL A 73 -3.04 15.30 1.11
CA VAL A 73 -2.70 14.26 2.08
C VAL A 73 -1.52 14.74 2.90
N SER A 74 -1.72 14.87 4.20
CA SER A 74 -0.74 15.44 5.12
C SER A 74 -0.51 14.54 6.33
N GLY A 75 0.64 14.67 6.98
CA GLY A 75 0.99 13.92 8.18
C GLY A 75 2.05 14.63 9.00
N GLN A 76 2.57 13.96 10.03
CA GLN A 76 3.63 14.46 10.88
C GLN A 76 4.76 13.43 10.98
N GLY A 77 5.98 13.88 11.27
CA GLY A 77 7.15 13.01 11.42
C GLY A 77 7.30 12.05 10.24
N ARG A 78 7.36 10.75 10.53
CA ARG A 78 7.56 9.71 9.51
C ARG A 78 6.40 9.55 8.53
N THR A 79 5.17 9.91 8.94
CA THR A 79 3.97 9.80 8.09
C THR A 79 4.12 10.62 6.81
N ILE A 80 4.82 11.76 6.86
CA ILE A 80 5.09 12.61 5.69
C ILE A 80 5.83 11.82 4.61
N ALA A 81 6.91 11.13 4.98
CA ALA A 81 7.69 10.34 4.05
C ALA A 81 6.93 9.11 3.54
N ALA A 82 6.12 8.47 4.40
CA ALA A 82 5.25 7.37 4.01
C ALA A 82 4.22 7.79 2.95
N ILE A 83 3.53 8.93 3.16
CA ILE A 83 2.59 9.51 2.19
C ILE A 83 3.28 9.74 0.84
N GLN A 84 4.45 10.37 0.85
CA GLN A 84 5.21 10.68 -0.36
C GLN A 84 5.62 9.43 -1.13
N ARG A 85 6.13 8.40 -0.46
CA ARG A 85 6.53 7.13 -1.09
C ARG A 85 5.31 6.38 -1.64
N MET A 86 4.29 6.18 -0.82
CA MET A 86 3.11 5.40 -1.21
C MET A 86 2.34 6.06 -2.35
N ALA A 87 2.11 7.37 -2.29
CA ALA A 87 1.38 8.06 -3.35
C ALA A 87 2.09 7.93 -4.70
N ARG A 88 3.42 8.16 -4.74
CA ARG A 88 4.20 8.02 -5.98
C ARG A 88 4.19 6.59 -6.50
N ALA A 89 4.39 5.59 -5.64
CA ALA A 89 4.37 4.19 -6.04
C ALA A 89 3.01 3.81 -6.65
N HIS A 90 1.90 4.12 -5.97
CA HIS A 90 0.55 3.77 -6.46
C HIS A 90 0.18 4.49 -7.77
N ALA A 91 0.70 5.68 -8.01
CA ALA A 91 0.50 6.34 -9.31
C ALA A 91 1.09 5.54 -10.48
N THR A 92 2.12 4.71 -10.24
CA THR A 92 2.76 3.86 -11.26
C THR A 92 2.12 2.48 -11.40
N THR A 93 1.25 2.07 -10.47
CA THR A 93 0.59 0.76 -10.51
C THR A 93 -0.76 0.77 -11.23
N LEU A 94 -1.31 1.96 -11.54
CA LEU A 94 -2.55 2.08 -12.30
C LEU A 94 -2.37 1.56 -13.73
N THR A 95 -3.30 0.70 -14.14
CA THR A 95 -3.37 0.14 -15.48
C THR A 95 -4.47 0.83 -16.30
N PRO A 96 -4.46 0.70 -17.65
CA PRO A 96 -5.56 1.17 -18.47
C PRO A 96 -6.92 0.58 -18.07
N ALA A 97 -6.95 -0.64 -17.53
CA ALA A 97 -8.17 -1.32 -17.10
C ALA A 97 -8.86 -0.61 -15.92
N ASP A 98 -8.10 0.12 -15.09
CA ASP A 98 -8.66 0.86 -13.96
C ASP A 98 -9.50 2.06 -14.40
N SER A 99 -9.32 2.54 -15.63
CA SER A 99 -9.97 3.75 -16.16
C SER A 99 -9.70 5.01 -15.32
N LEU A 100 -8.56 5.06 -14.65
CA LEU A 100 -8.12 6.14 -13.77
C LEU A 100 -6.76 6.69 -14.21
N ARG A 101 -6.55 7.98 -13.98
CA ARG A 101 -5.24 8.61 -14.02
C ARG A 101 -4.99 9.30 -12.69
N MET A 102 -3.88 8.96 -12.05
CA MET A 102 -3.42 9.56 -10.80
C MET A 102 -2.15 10.36 -11.07
N SER A 103 -2.12 11.62 -10.61
CA SER A 103 -0.92 12.45 -10.62
C SER A 103 -0.59 12.88 -9.19
N VAL A 104 0.70 12.90 -8.87
CA VAL A 104 1.18 13.14 -7.51
C VAL A 104 2.22 14.25 -7.52
N GLU A 105 2.03 15.22 -6.65
CA GLU A 105 2.98 16.29 -6.35
C GLU A 105 3.34 16.18 -4.86
N THR A 106 4.63 16.03 -4.54
CA THR A 106 5.06 15.95 -3.13
C THR A 106 5.10 17.34 -2.51
N SER A 107 4.78 17.43 -1.23
CA SER A 107 4.90 18.66 -0.44
C SER A 107 5.64 18.42 0.87
N ALA A 108 6.05 19.49 1.55
CA ALA A 108 6.69 19.39 2.86
C ALA A 108 5.81 18.70 3.93
N ALA A 109 4.48 18.74 3.75
CA ALA A 109 3.52 18.12 4.67
C ALA A 109 3.09 16.71 4.24
N GLY A 110 3.44 16.26 3.02
CA GLY A 110 2.99 14.98 2.47
C GLY A 110 2.92 15.02 0.95
N ALA A 111 1.72 14.93 0.39
CA ALA A 111 1.51 14.98 -1.06
C ALA A 111 0.16 15.57 -1.45
N ILE A 112 0.09 16.09 -2.66
CA ILE A 112 -1.15 16.45 -3.34
C ILE A 112 -1.37 15.45 -4.47
N VAL A 113 -2.49 14.75 -4.39
CA VAL A 113 -2.85 13.68 -5.32
C VAL A 113 -4.08 14.11 -6.09
N THR A 114 -4.04 14.03 -7.42
CA THR A 114 -5.23 14.26 -8.26
C THR A 114 -5.57 12.98 -9.00
N VAL A 115 -6.79 12.49 -8.83
CA VAL A 115 -7.29 11.29 -9.50
C VAL A 115 -8.48 11.67 -10.35
N VAL A 116 -8.42 11.34 -11.65
CA VAL A 116 -9.49 11.59 -12.61
C VAL A 116 -9.79 10.35 -13.43
N ALA A 117 -11.04 10.22 -13.88
CA ALA A 117 -11.45 9.18 -14.82
C ALA A 117 -10.85 9.45 -16.21
N THR A 118 -10.27 8.42 -16.83
CA THR A 118 -9.86 8.48 -18.25
C THR A 118 -11.04 8.27 -19.19
N ALA A 119 -12.06 7.51 -18.76
CA ALA A 119 -13.36 7.37 -19.40
C ALA A 119 -14.46 7.94 -18.46
N PRO A 120 -14.73 9.26 -18.49
CA PRO A 120 -15.58 9.90 -17.49
C PRO A 120 -17.06 9.55 -17.65
N SER A 121 -17.70 9.28 -16.52
CA SER A 121 -19.16 9.20 -16.36
C SER A 121 -19.56 9.74 -14.98
N PRO A 122 -20.83 10.12 -14.75
CA PRO A 122 -21.29 10.50 -13.42
C PRO A 122 -21.04 9.41 -12.38
N ARG A 123 -21.27 8.13 -12.75
CA ARG A 123 -21.01 6.96 -11.91
C ARG A 123 -19.53 6.83 -11.56
N MET A 124 -18.63 6.96 -12.53
CA MET A 124 -17.18 6.86 -12.28
C MET A 124 -16.68 8.01 -11.40
N THR A 125 -17.15 9.23 -11.66
CA THR A 125 -16.79 10.40 -10.85
C THR A 125 -17.27 10.23 -9.41
N ALA A 126 -18.49 9.72 -9.21
CA ALA A 126 -19.02 9.38 -7.89
C ALA A 126 -18.20 8.27 -7.22
N ARG A 127 -17.76 7.25 -7.96
CA ARG A 127 -16.89 6.18 -7.44
C ARG A 127 -15.56 6.74 -6.93
N ILE A 128 -14.86 7.57 -7.71
CA ILE A 128 -13.58 8.18 -7.30
C ILE A 128 -13.76 8.97 -6.00
N ARG A 129 -14.81 9.79 -5.93
CA ARG A 129 -15.09 10.63 -4.76
C ARG A 129 -15.56 9.83 -3.55
N GLY A 130 -16.31 8.75 -3.76
CA GLY A 130 -16.82 7.89 -2.70
C GLY A 130 -15.78 6.95 -2.11
N LEU A 131 -14.82 6.49 -2.91
CA LEU A 131 -13.67 5.71 -2.43
C LEU A 131 -12.72 6.58 -1.59
N GLY A 132 -12.58 7.86 -1.94
CA GLY A 132 -11.60 8.74 -1.32
C GLY A 132 -10.16 8.28 -1.57
N PHE A 133 -9.19 8.95 -0.95
CA PHE A 133 -7.77 8.60 -1.17
C PHE A 133 -7.44 7.18 -0.73
N ILE A 134 -7.82 6.79 0.50
CA ILE A 134 -7.47 5.48 1.07
C ILE A 134 -8.09 4.34 0.26
N GLY A 135 -9.37 4.42 -0.09
CA GLY A 135 -10.03 3.38 -0.89
C GLY A 135 -9.49 3.30 -2.32
N LEU A 136 -8.94 4.38 -2.88
CA LEU A 136 -8.27 4.34 -4.18
C LEU A 136 -6.92 3.59 -4.11
N LEU A 137 -6.19 3.66 -2.99
CA LEU A 137 -4.94 2.90 -2.82
C LEU A 137 -5.16 1.39 -2.71
N THR A 138 -6.37 0.95 -2.36
CA THR A 138 -6.72 -0.47 -2.32
C THR A 138 -7.19 -1.01 -3.67
N LEU A 139 -7.26 -0.19 -4.71
CA LEU A 139 -7.60 -0.65 -6.06
C LEU A 139 -6.39 -1.35 -6.70
N GLY A 140 -6.70 -2.40 -7.45
CA GLY A 140 -5.70 -3.29 -8.06
C GLY A 140 -5.27 -4.40 -7.10
N ASP A 141 -5.38 -5.65 -7.54
CA ASP A 141 -5.06 -6.84 -6.74
C ASP A 141 -3.54 -7.12 -6.71
N HIS A 142 -2.77 -6.09 -6.32
CA HIS A 142 -1.31 -6.12 -6.43
C HIS A 142 -0.62 -6.21 -5.07
N HIS A 143 -1.28 -5.96 -3.94
CA HIS A 143 -0.60 -5.92 -2.64
C HIS A 143 0.05 -7.25 -2.25
N GLY A 144 -0.63 -8.39 -2.44
CA GLY A 144 -0.04 -9.72 -2.19
C GLY A 144 1.21 -10.00 -3.06
N PRO A 145 1.08 -9.98 -4.40
CA PRO A 145 2.22 -10.13 -5.32
C PRO A 145 3.33 -9.08 -5.11
N HIS A 146 2.97 -7.85 -4.78
CA HIS A 146 3.89 -6.76 -4.49
C HIS A 146 4.68 -7.00 -3.21
N HIS A 147 4.02 -7.43 -2.13
CA HIS A 147 4.68 -7.79 -0.87
C HIS A 147 5.68 -8.92 -1.09
N LEU A 148 5.31 -9.95 -1.88
CA LEU A 148 6.23 -11.03 -2.23
C LEU A 148 7.42 -10.52 -3.07
N ALA A 149 7.18 -9.63 -4.03
CA ALA A 149 8.25 -9.03 -4.84
C ALA A 149 9.20 -8.16 -4.01
N ILE A 150 8.69 -7.38 -3.04
CA ILE A 150 9.53 -6.62 -2.09
C ILE A 150 10.37 -7.61 -1.28
N ALA A 151 9.75 -8.64 -0.69
CA ALA A 151 10.45 -9.61 0.14
C ALA A 151 11.51 -10.41 -0.62
N ARG A 152 11.34 -10.62 -1.94
CA ARG A 152 12.35 -11.23 -2.84
C ARG A 152 13.46 -10.26 -3.27
N GLY A 153 13.42 -9.00 -2.85
CA GLY A 153 14.35 -7.96 -3.29
C GLY A 153 14.20 -7.61 -4.78
N GLN A 154 12.98 -7.70 -5.33
CA GLN A 154 12.66 -7.49 -6.75
C GLN A 154 11.89 -6.20 -7.01
N ALA A 155 11.33 -5.56 -5.98
CA ALA A 155 10.63 -4.28 -6.15
C ALA A 155 11.64 -3.13 -6.36
N GLY A 156 11.54 -2.43 -7.49
CA GLY A 156 12.37 -1.26 -7.83
C GLY A 156 12.09 0.00 -7.00
N HIS A 157 11.23 -0.08 -5.98
CA HIS A 157 10.96 1.00 -5.05
C HIS A 157 11.75 0.77 -3.77
N SER A 158 12.96 1.34 -3.70
CA SER A 158 13.74 1.35 -2.46
C SER A 158 13.00 2.20 -1.41
N HIS A 159 12.49 1.56 -0.35
CA HIS A 159 11.97 2.23 0.85
C HIS A 159 13.10 2.66 1.81
N ARG A 160 14.30 2.97 1.28
CA ARG A 160 15.40 3.53 2.09
C ARG A 160 15.19 5.01 2.38
#